data_AF-A0A380P0U2-F1
#
_entry.id   AF-A0A380P0U2-F1
#
_cell.length_a   1.000
_cell.length_b   1.000
_cell.length_c   1.000
_cell.angle_alpha   90.00
_cell.angle_beta   90.00
_cell.angle_gamma   90.00
#
_symmetry.space_group_name_H-M   'P 1'
#
loop_
_entity.id
_entity.type
_entity.pdbx_description
1 polymer ?
#
loop_
_entity_poly.entity_id
_entity_poly.type
_entity_poly.pdbx_seq_one_letter_code
_entity_poly.pdbx_strand_id
1 'polypeptide(L)'
;MDLADHVYLTDIFASAREKKGDISSEELGAEISKFRGIVSPENVAPLLNHEDGVFAFMGAGDLQNTEFAFEKLLANTQTNLQ
;
A
#
# COMPACT_ATOMS: atom_id res chain seq x y z
N MET A 1 -2.83 -5.50 -14.08
CA MET A 1 -1.87 -4.68 -13.29
C MET A 1 -0.58 -4.38 -14.06
N ASP A 2 -0.55 -4.59 -15.38
CA ASP A 2 0.71 -4.58 -16.13
C ASP A 2 1.29 -3.19 -16.39
N LEU A 3 0.48 -2.14 -16.22
CA LEU A 3 0.87 -0.76 -16.46
C LEU A 3 1.58 -0.10 -15.26
N ALA A 4 1.44 -0.64 -14.05
CA ALA A 4 2.17 -0.14 -12.89
C ALA A 4 3.58 -0.75 -12.87
N ASP A 5 4.62 0.01 -12.52
CA ASP A 5 5.99 -0.50 -12.42
C ASP A 5 6.28 -1.20 -11.09
N HIS A 6 5.59 -0.75 -10.04
CA HIS A 6 5.68 -1.29 -8.69
C HIS A 6 4.28 -1.47 -8.11
N VAL A 7 3.99 -2.65 -7.57
CA VAL A 7 2.72 -2.96 -6.93
C VAL A 7 2.96 -3.27 -5.46
N TYR A 8 2.22 -2.57 -4.59
CA TYR A 8 2.15 -2.84 -3.16
C TYR A 8 0.72 -3.26 -2.84
N LEU A 9 0.57 -4.21 -1.93
CA LEU A 9 -0.74 -4.62 -1.42
C LEU A 9 -0.86 -4.21 0.05
N THR A 10 -2.08 -4.08 0.54
CA THR A 10 -2.35 -4.02 1.98
C THR A 10 -2.85 -5.38 2.46
N ASP A 11 -2.84 -5.60 3.77
CA ASP A 11 -3.47 -6.79 4.34
C ASP A 11 -4.95 -6.90 3.94
N ILE A 12 -5.40 -8.12 3.62
CA ILE A 12 -6.80 -8.41 3.34
C ILE A 12 -7.54 -8.37 4.68
N PHE A 13 -8.32 -7.31 4.88
CA PHE A 13 -9.24 -7.21 6.00
C PHE A 13 -10.54 -7.92 5.62
N ALA A 14 -10.68 -9.18 6.07
CA ALA A 14 -11.96 -9.87 6.00
C ALA A 14 -13.00 -9.06 6.79
N SER A 15 -14.09 -8.67 6.14
CA SER A 15 -15.17 -7.98 6.83
C SER A 15 -15.74 -8.87 7.94
N ALA A 16 -16.26 -8.29 9.02
CA ALA A 16 -16.88 -9.04 10.13
C ALA A 16 -18.06 -9.97 9.69
N ARG A 17 -18.47 -9.91 8.41
CA ARG A 17 -19.51 -10.72 7.78
C ARG A 17 -19.00 -11.83 6.87
N GLU A 18 -17.70 -11.88 6.57
CA GLU A 18 -17.12 -12.89 5.68
C GLU A 18 -16.36 -13.95 6.50
N LYS A 19 -16.57 -15.23 6.17
CA LYS A 19 -15.70 -16.30 6.65
C LYS A 19 -14.28 -15.95 6.20
N LYS A 20 -13.31 -15.96 7.12
CA LYS A 20 -11.87 -15.91 6.80
C LYS A 20 -11.63 -16.78 5.57
N GLY A 21 -11.38 -16.16 4.43
CA GLY A 21 -10.83 -16.86 3.28
C GLY A 21 -9.41 -17.29 3.63
N ASP A 22 -8.98 -18.43 3.09
CA ASP A 22 -7.62 -18.93 3.31
C ASP A 22 -6.54 -18.11 2.59
N ILE A 23 -6.93 -17.15 1.74
CA ILE A 23 -6.01 -16.40 0.88
C ILE A 23 -5.44 -15.20 1.63
N SER A 24 -4.11 -15.14 1.77
CA SER A 24 -3.41 -13.98 2.31
C SER A 24 -2.99 -12.97 1.23
N SER A 25 -2.70 -11.73 1.63
CA SER A 25 -2.21 -10.71 0.68
C SER A 25 -0.86 -11.09 0.08
N GLU A 26 -0.02 -11.81 0.81
CA GLU A 26 1.26 -12.33 0.33
C GLU A 26 1.07 -13.39 -0.74
N GLU A 27 0.09 -14.29 -0.59
CA GLU A 27 -0.25 -15.27 -1.61
C GLU A 27 -0.77 -14.60 -2.88
N LEU A 28 -1.63 -13.58 -2.73
CA LEU A 28 -2.08 -12.78 -3.88
C LEU A 28 -0.91 -12.01 -4.54
N GLY A 29 0.01 -11.49 -3.73
CA GLY A 29 1.21 -10.81 -4.19
C GLY A 29 2.16 -11.73 -4.95
N ALA A 30 2.23 -13.02 -4.60
CA ALA A 30 3.07 -14.00 -5.28
C ALA A 30 2.67 -14.21 -6.75
N GLU A 31 1.39 -14.05 -7.08
CA GLU A 31 0.88 -14.12 -8.46
C GLU A 31 1.10 -12.81 -9.25
N ILE A 32 1.53 -11.73 -8.59
CA ILE A 32 1.79 -10.43 -9.21
C ILE A 32 3.29 -10.26 -9.44
N SER A 33 3.72 -10.32 -10.71
CA SER A 33 5.15 -10.25 -11.08
C SER A 33 5.87 -8.97 -10.62
N LYS A 34 5.12 -7.88 -10.39
CA LYS A 34 5.65 -6.57 -9.97
C LYS A 34 5.40 -6.26 -8.49
N PHE A 35 5.04 -7.28 -7.71
CA PHE A 35 4.81 -7.14 -6.28
C PHE A 35 6.11 -6.80 -5.54
N ARG A 36 6.03 -5.77 -4.69
CA ARG A 36 7.17 -5.25 -3.93
C ARG A 36 7.00 -5.41 -2.42
N GLY A 37 5.84 -5.90 -1.97
CA GLY A 37 5.57 -6.18 -0.57
C GLY A 37 4.25 -5.61 -0.09
N ILE A 38 4.00 -5.86 1.20
CA ILE A 38 2.82 -5.35 1.90
C ILE A 38 3.15 -4.00 2.55
N VAL A 39 2.20 -3.08 2.46
CA VAL A 39 2.20 -1.80 3.17
C VAL A 39 0.97 -1.69 4.05
N SER A 40 1.12 -0.97 5.16
CA SER A 40 0.02 -0.73 6.09
C SER A 40 0.06 0.72 6.59
N PRO A 41 -1.03 1.23 7.19
CA PRO A 41 -1.07 2.59 7.70
C PRO A 41 0.06 2.90 8.69
N GLU A 42 0.51 1.92 9.47
CA GLU A 42 1.64 2.05 10.39
C GLU A 42 3.02 1.96 9.71
N ASN A 43 3.11 1.40 8.50
CA ASN A 43 4.37 1.24 7.79
C ASN A 43 4.24 1.52 6.28
N VAL A 44 4.20 2.81 5.94
CA VAL A 44 4.21 3.32 4.56
C VAL A 44 5.61 3.73 4.07
N ALA A 45 6.65 3.56 4.89
CA ALA A 45 8.02 3.89 4.55
C ALA A 45 8.54 3.26 3.24
N PRO A 46 8.15 2.03 2.84
CA PRO A 46 8.58 1.45 1.57
C PRO A 46 8.20 2.28 0.33
N LEU A 47 7.14 3.10 0.43
CA LEU A 47 6.68 3.98 -0.65
C LEU A 47 7.61 5.19 -0.86
N LEU A 48 8.34 5.63 0.16
CA LEU A 48 9.29 6.75 0.06
C LEU A 48 10.51 6.43 -0.80
N ASN A 49 10.78 5.16 -1.09
CA ASN A 49 11.89 4.77 -1.97
C ASN A 49 11.68 5.21 -3.43
N HIS A 50 10.50 5.75 -3.76
CA HIS A 50 10.16 6.24 -5.09
C HIS A 50 10.02 7.77 -5.06
N GLU A 51 11.11 8.48 -5.34
CA GLU A 51 11.17 9.95 -5.22
C GLU A 51 10.40 10.69 -6.33
N ASP A 52 10.32 10.12 -7.54
CA ASP A 52 9.65 10.73 -8.72
C ASP A 52 8.51 9.85 -9.26
N GLY A 53 7.67 9.32 -8.37
CA GLY A 53 6.57 8.40 -8.70
C GLY A 53 5.19 9.04 -8.71
N VAL A 54 4.29 8.55 -9.58
CA VAL A 54 2.84 8.79 -9.45
C VAL A 54 2.25 7.64 -8.63
N PHE A 55 1.68 7.95 -7.47
CA PHE A 55 1.05 6.98 -6.60
C PHE A 55 -0.46 6.92 -6.85
N ALA A 56 -0.98 5.73 -7.12
CA ALA A 56 -2.42 5.48 -7.26
C ALA A 56 -2.89 4.52 -6.17
N PHE A 57 -3.61 5.06 -5.18
CA PHE A 57 -4.23 4.26 -4.12
C PHE A 57 -5.61 3.76 -4.61
N MET A 58 -5.77 2.44 -4.74
CA MET A 58 -6.98 1.81 -5.25
C MET A 58 -7.50 0.75 -4.28
N GLY A 59 -8.75 0.87 -3.84
CA GLY A 59 -9.40 -0.08 -2.93
C GLY A 59 -10.57 0.56 -2.17
N ALA A 60 -11.14 -0.19 -1.24
CA ALA A 60 -12.25 0.25 -0.38
C ALA A 60 -11.91 0.01 1.09
N GLY A 61 -12.58 0.72 2.00
CA GLY A 61 -12.38 0.58 3.44
C GLY A 61 -11.12 1.30 3.94
N ASP A 62 -10.26 0.59 4.67
CA ASP A 62 -9.14 1.16 5.43
C ASP A 62 -7.93 1.61 4.58
N LEU A 63 -7.98 1.45 3.24
CA LEU A 63 -6.92 1.94 2.36
C LEU A 63 -6.67 3.45 2.50
N GLN A 64 -7.72 4.21 2.80
CA GLN A 64 -7.64 5.66 3.00
C GLN A 64 -6.74 6.04 4.18
N ASN A 65 -6.60 5.16 5.17
CA ASN A 65 -5.66 5.35 6.27
C ASN A 65 -4.20 5.23 5.79
N THR A 66 -3.92 4.31 4.86
CA THR A 66 -2.61 4.14 4.23
C THR A 66 -2.26 5.35 3.37
N GLU A 67 -3.20 5.84 2.57
CA GLU A 67 -3.05 7.09 1.79
C GLU A 67 -2.67 8.26 2.70
N PHE A 68 -3.46 8.51 3.74
CA PHE A 68 -3.23 9.62 4.67
C PHE A 68 -1.92 9.49 5.46
N ALA A 69 -1.55 8.26 5.85
CA ALA A 69 -0.27 8.01 6.49
C ALA A 69 0.90 8.36 5.56
N PHE A 70 0.79 8.01 4.28
CA PHE A 70 1.81 8.33 3.29
C PHE A 70 1.90 9.83 3.01
N GLU A 71 0.78 10.52 2.82
CA GLU A 71 0.75 11.98 2.65
C GLU A 71 1.39 12.72 3.83
N LYS A 72 1.06 12.31 5.07
CA LYS A 72 1.67 12.87 6.28
C LYS A 72 3.17 12.65 6.33
N LEU A 73 3.62 11.45 6.00
CA LEU A 73 5.04 11.12 5.99
C LEU A 73 5.78 11.95 4.94
N LEU A 74 5.21 12.10 3.74
CA LEU A 74 5.77 12.91 2.66
C LEU A 74 5.83 14.39 3.05
N ALA A 75 4.74 14.95 3.61
CA ALA A 75 4.69 16.33 4.07
C ALA A 75 5.73 16.61 5.16
N ASN A 76 5.90 15.70 6.11
CA ASN A 76 6.92 15.82 7.16
C ASN A 76 8.34 15.76 6.58
N THR A 77 8.61 14.84 5.65
CA THR A 77 9.92 14.73 5.00
C THR A 77 10.24 15.98 4.18
N GLN A 78 9.26 16.53 3.44
CA GLN A 78 9.45 17.74 2.63
C GLN A 78 9.57 19.01 3.47
N THR A 79 8.82 19.13 4.57
CA THR A 79 8.88 20.30 5.46
C THR A 79 10.23 20.39 6.19
N ASN A 80 10.84 19.24 6.52
CA ASN A 80 12.16 19.20 7.17
C ASN A 80 13.33 19.46 6.20
N LEU A 81 13.07 19.58 4.90
CA LEU A 81 14.07 19.95 3.88
C LEU A 81 14.09 21.46 3.58
N GLN A 82 13.24 22.26 4.22
CA GLN A 82 13.22 23.73 4.16
C GLN A 82 13.88 24.37 5.38
#